data_AF-A0AAV6AGM0-F1
#
_entry.id   AF-A0AAV6AGM0-F1
#
_cell.length_a   1.000
_cell.length_b   1.000
_cell.length_c   1.000
_cell.angle_alpha   90.00
_cell.angle_beta   90.00
_cell.angle_gamma   90.00
#
_symmetry.space_group_name_H-M   'P 1'
#
loop_
_entity.id
_entity.type
_entity.pdbx_description
1 polymer ?
#
loop_
_entity_poly.entity_id
_entity_poly.type
_entity_poly.pdbx_seq_one_letter_code
_entity_poly.pdbx_strand_id
1 'polypeptide(L)'
;MTSLFRLALFSALGVYALIVLGGITGQLHRSMAALVGALILAVAVGTLRVAGVQRRTKMAAWVAVALVVAQAVLGAVTAWREAPAGFVAGHLGAAMLCFGSVILALYYVALDRGAPAWIVRAGWGHEAGVAADDGALRDLTFLRIAQVGAVATLLLIVSGGLTATAGASLACDSWPLCLDARIVPDRASDDAWVNLGHRSIAVVGGVVLAVVAVTAHRRRADPAARRLALAAGAVFGIEVLIGAAYVWTGGAGWISATHLAAAALVWGLMLGVAIVAGRAWESGDGFAGAPVHRPSPAGPAFAAARGVAVGLVQRGAAVRDEPDERRDGPRLAAQMSSTGAATLAPAYPFGPTPFILIWPDVRRWRAVVADYVALTKPGIMSLLLVTTLGAMLVAAEGFPSFWLVLATLAGGTLAAGGANALNCYIDRDIDALMPRTRRRGTANGRISPRAALIFGVALSVLAVVELGVLVNWPAAGLALAGNLFYVFVYTLWLKRATPHNIVIGGAAGAVPPLVGWAAVTGDLGWAPWLMFATIFMWTPPHFWALALLKQGEYGRAAVPMLPVVAGEAATRRQIVLYTVLLIPVTLALGLVGLSWIYLAAALALNAVFLAFALRLWWMPSKRLARRT
;
A
#
# COMPACT_ATOMS: atom_id res chain seq x y z
N MET A 1 -25.79 -6.01 28.33
CA MET A 1 -25.22 -5.27 27.17
C MET A 1 -24.67 -3.89 27.60
N THR A 2 -25.45 -2.97 28.19
CA THR A 2 -24.96 -1.68 28.75
C THR A 2 -23.73 -1.81 29.67
N SER A 3 -23.69 -2.88 30.48
CA SER A 3 -22.53 -3.22 31.32
C SER A 3 -21.23 -3.46 30.54
N LEU A 4 -21.30 -4.01 29.32
CA LEU A 4 -20.13 -4.25 28.46
C LEU A 4 -19.55 -2.95 27.90
N PHE A 5 -20.40 -1.97 27.59
CA PHE A 5 -19.94 -0.67 27.09
C PHE A 5 -19.21 0.12 28.19
N ARG A 6 -19.77 0.14 29.41
CA ARG A 6 -19.10 0.72 30.58
C ARG A 6 -17.76 0.03 30.84
N LEU A 7 -17.74 -1.30 30.84
CA LEU A 7 -16.53 -2.09 31.06
C LEU A 7 -15.44 -1.80 30.02
N ALA A 8 -15.81 -1.67 28.75
CA ALA A 8 -14.88 -1.36 27.67
C ALA A 8 -14.34 0.08 27.75
N LEU A 9 -15.15 1.05 28.20
CA LEU A 9 -14.70 2.42 28.46
C LEU A 9 -13.72 2.46 29.63
N PHE A 10 -14.03 1.76 30.73
CA PHE A 10 -13.11 1.60 31.86
C PHE A 10 -11.81 0.90 31.44
N SER A 11 -11.88 -0.09 30.54
CA SER A 11 -10.69 -0.76 29.99
C SER A 11 -9.81 0.22 29.22
N ALA A 12 -10.39 1.04 28.33
CA ALA A 12 -9.65 2.02 27.55
C ALA A 12 -8.98 3.09 28.45
N LEU A 13 -9.72 3.61 29.43
CA LEU A 13 -9.18 4.55 30.42
C LEU A 13 -8.08 3.92 31.28
N GLY A 14 -8.24 2.64 31.66
CA GLY A 14 -7.23 1.88 32.39
C GLY A 14 -5.94 1.66 31.59
N VAL A 15 -6.03 1.36 30.30
CA VAL A 15 -4.84 1.29 29.42
C VAL A 15 -4.13 2.63 29.33
N TYR A 16 -4.88 3.72 29.16
CA TYR A 16 -4.30 5.08 29.14
C TYR A 16 -3.62 5.43 30.46
N ALA A 17 -4.26 5.14 31.60
CA ALA A 17 -3.68 5.34 32.92
C ALA A 17 -2.42 4.48 33.13
N LEU A 18 -2.37 3.25 32.60
CA LEU A 18 -1.19 2.38 32.63
C LEU A 18 0.00 2.98 31.86
N ILE A 19 -0.27 3.62 30.72
CA ILE A 19 0.74 4.32 29.91
C ILE A 19 1.28 5.55 30.66
N VAL A 20 0.40 6.30 31.33
CA VAL A 20 0.73 7.54 32.06
C VAL A 20 1.45 7.25 33.39
N LEU A 21 0.94 6.31 34.17
CA LEU A 21 1.35 6.05 35.56
C LEU A 21 2.31 4.85 35.70
N GLY A 22 2.53 4.10 34.62
CA GLY A 22 3.40 2.92 34.60
C GLY A 22 4.86 3.19 34.96
N GLY A 23 5.29 4.46 34.92
CA GLY A 23 6.64 4.90 35.29
C GLY A 23 6.90 5.07 36.79
N ILE A 24 5.90 4.86 37.66
CA ILE A 24 6.04 5.14 39.10
C ILE A 24 6.78 4.01 39.84
N THR A 25 6.39 2.74 39.65
CA THR A 25 7.13 1.55 40.12
C THR A 25 6.80 0.31 39.27
N GLY A 26 7.76 -0.62 39.13
CA GLY A 26 7.56 -1.85 38.34
C GLY A 26 6.47 -2.79 38.89
N GLN A 27 6.20 -2.76 40.20
CA GLN A 27 5.13 -3.55 40.80
C GLN A 27 3.73 -2.97 40.49
N LEU A 28 3.58 -1.64 40.59
CA LEU A 28 2.34 -0.96 40.24
C LEU A 28 1.98 -1.17 38.77
N HIS A 29 2.97 -1.12 37.88
CA HIS A 29 2.79 -1.41 36.45
C HIS A 29 2.25 -2.83 36.23
N ARG A 30 2.85 -3.86 36.86
CA ARG A 30 2.40 -5.26 36.72
C ARG A 30 0.98 -5.48 37.22
N SER A 31 0.65 -4.96 38.40
CA SER A 31 -0.69 -5.10 38.98
C SER A 31 -1.76 -4.40 38.15
N MET A 32 -1.46 -3.20 37.64
CA MET A 32 -2.38 -2.45 36.80
C MET A 32 -2.50 -3.06 35.39
N ALA A 33 -1.41 -3.58 34.82
CA ALA A 33 -1.44 -4.32 33.56
C ALA A 33 -2.28 -5.61 33.66
N ALA A 34 -2.18 -6.36 34.76
CA ALA A 34 -3.00 -7.54 35.01
C ALA A 34 -4.50 -7.19 35.11
N LEU A 35 -4.83 -6.13 35.85
CA LEU A 35 -6.21 -5.63 35.96
C LEU A 35 -6.78 -5.22 34.60
N VAL A 36 -6.03 -4.43 33.84
CA VAL A 36 -6.41 -3.97 32.50
C VAL A 36 -6.57 -5.15 31.53
N GLY A 37 -5.64 -6.10 31.55
CA GLY A 37 -5.74 -7.33 30.74
C GLY A 37 -7.00 -8.14 31.08
N ALA A 38 -7.33 -8.29 32.37
CA ALA A 38 -8.54 -8.97 32.81
C ALA A 38 -9.82 -8.25 32.34
N LEU A 39 -9.83 -6.91 32.38
CA LEU A 39 -10.95 -6.09 31.88
C LEU A 39 -11.14 -6.26 30.36
N ILE A 40 -10.05 -6.25 29.57
CA ILE A 40 -10.11 -6.46 28.11
C ILE A 40 -10.65 -7.86 27.79
N LEU A 41 -10.17 -8.90 28.48
CA LEU A 41 -10.67 -10.26 28.32
C LEU A 41 -12.15 -10.38 28.70
N ALA A 42 -12.59 -9.73 29.77
CA ALA A 42 -13.98 -9.71 30.18
C ALA A 42 -14.89 -9.03 29.13
N VAL A 43 -14.43 -7.92 28.53
CA VAL A 43 -15.12 -7.26 27.40
C VAL A 43 -15.20 -8.18 26.19
N ALA A 44 -14.10 -8.84 25.82
CA ALA A 44 -14.04 -9.70 24.65
C ALA A 44 -14.93 -10.95 24.82
N VAL A 45 -14.80 -11.68 25.93
CA VAL A 45 -15.64 -12.84 26.26
C VAL A 45 -17.10 -12.44 26.36
N GLY A 46 -17.40 -11.31 27.02
CA GLY A 46 -18.75 -10.78 27.09
C GLY A 46 -19.35 -10.46 25.72
N THR A 47 -18.55 -9.93 24.79
CA THR A 47 -18.96 -9.65 23.41
C THR A 47 -19.20 -10.93 22.61
N LEU A 48 -18.40 -11.97 22.82
CA LEU A 48 -18.54 -13.26 22.14
C LEU A 48 -19.80 -14.04 22.58
N ARG A 49 -20.25 -13.84 23.82
CA ARG A 49 -21.43 -14.52 24.41
C ARG A 49 -22.76 -13.86 24.07
N VAL A 50 -22.77 -12.65 23.52
CA VAL A 50 -24.02 -11.93 23.22
C VAL A 50 -24.58 -12.38 21.86
N ALA A 51 -25.82 -12.88 21.87
CA ALA A 51 -26.58 -13.18 20.66
C ALA A 51 -26.97 -11.87 19.92
N GLY A 52 -26.93 -11.87 18.59
CA GLY A 52 -27.26 -10.69 17.76
C GLY A 52 -26.08 -9.76 17.45
N VAL A 53 -24.90 -9.98 18.03
CA VAL A 53 -23.67 -9.23 17.69
C VAL A 53 -23.13 -9.66 16.33
N GLN A 54 -22.76 -8.68 15.50
CA GLN A 54 -22.29 -8.93 14.14
C GLN A 54 -20.91 -9.62 14.09
N ARG A 55 -20.63 -10.33 12.98
CA ARG A 55 -19.38 -11.08 12.79
C ARG A 55 -18.12 -10.20 12.95
N ARG A 56 -18.17 -8.95 12.49
CA ARG A 56 -17.07 -7.97 12.61
C ARG A 56 -16.73 -7.65 14.07
N THR A 57 -17.74 -7.47 14.91
CA THR A 57 -17.60 -7.18 16.34
C THR A 57 -17.01 -8.39 17.08
N LYS A 58 -17.43 -9.60 16.71
CA LYS A 58 -16.84 -10.85 17.24
C LYS A 58 -15.39 -11.05 16.81
N MET A 59 -15.04 -10.69 15.57
CA MET A 59 -13.67 -10.74 15.08
C MET A 59 -12.77 -9.76 15.82
N ALA A 60 -13.23 -8.52 16.03
CA ALA A 60 -12.50 -7.52 16.82
C ALA A 60 -12.26 -7.99 18.27
N ALA A 61 -13.25 -8.66 18.89
CA ALA A 61 -13.10 -9.25 20.21
C ALA A 61 -12.04 -10.37 20.25
N TRP A 62 -12.01 -11.26 19.25
CA TRP A 62 -10.96 -12.29 19.15
C TRP A 62 -9.56 -11.71 18.95
N VAL A 63 -9.43 -10.66 18.15
CA VAL A 63 -8.16 -9.94 17.96
C VAL A 63 -7.69 -9.35 19.28
N ALA A 64 -8.58 -8.73 20.07
CA ALA A 64 -8.23 -8.20 21.38
C ALA A 64 -7.73 -9.29 22.34
N VAL A 65 -8.35 -10.48 22.35
CA VAL A 65 -7.87 -11.63 23.14
C VAL A 65 -6.46 -12.05 22.72
N ALA A 66 -6.23 -12.23 21.42
CA ALA A 66 -4.93 -12.62 20.89
C ALA A 66 -3.83 -11.60 21.24
N LEU A 67 -4.14 -10.31 21.15
CA LEU A 67 -3.21 -9.23 21.50
C LEU A 67 -2.89 -9.20 23.00
N VAL A 68 -3.86 -9.43 23.89
CA VAL A 68 -3.59 -9.52 25.34
C VAL A 68 -2.69 -10.70 25.68
N VAL A 69 -2.90 -11.86 25.05
CA VAL A 69 -2.03 -13.04 25.23
C VAL A 69 -0.62 -12.74 24.73
N ALA A 70 -0.48 -12.15 23.54
CA ALA A 70 0.82 -11.73 23.01
C ALA A 70 1.50 -10.72 23.94
N GLN A 71 0.75 -9.75 24.48
CA GLN A 71 1.25 -8.75 25.41
C GLN A 71 1.74 -9.36 26.72
N ALA A 72 1.04 -10.37 27.26
CA ALA A 72 1.46 -11.09 28.45
C ALA A 72 2.76 -11.87 28.21
N VAL A 73 2.90 -12.54 27.05
CA VAL A 73 4.14 -13.27 26.68
C VAL A 73 5.31 -12.29 26.51
N LEU A 74 5.12 -11.20 25.76
CA LEU A 74 6.14 -10.17 25.59
C LEU A 74 6.53 -9.57 26.94
N GLY A 75 5.55 -9.27 27.80
CA GLY A 75 5.76 -8.73 29.14
C GLY A 75 6.56 -9.66 30.05
N ALA A 76 6.28 -10.97 30.00
CA ALA A 76 7.03 -11.98 30.73
C ALA A 76 8.49 -12.05 30.28
N VAL A 77 8.73 -12.02 28.97
CA VAL A 77 10.10 -12.03 28.41
C VAL A 77 10.86 -10.77 28.79
N THR A 78 10.23 -9.59 28.75
CA THR A 78 10.85 -8.33 29.20
C THR A 78 11.14 -8.29 30.71
N ALA A 79 10.43 -9.07 31.51
CA ALA A 79 10.60 -9.11 32.96
C ALA A 79 11.62 -10.16 33.44
N TRP A 80 11.89 -11.21 32.63
CA TRP A 80 12.74 -12.33 33.01
C TRP A 80 14.13 -12.31 32.40
N ARG A 81 14.38 -11.45 31.40
CA ARG A 81 15.68 -11.31 30.74
C ARG A 81 16.02 -9.83 30.58
N GLU A 82 17.30 -9.51 30.45
CA GLU A 82 17.76 -8.25 29.86
C GLU A 82 17.34 -8.24 28.39
N ALA A 83 16.09 -7.87 28.14
CA ALA A 83 15.51 -7.89 26.81
C ALA A 83 16.12 -6.75 25.98
N PRO A 84 16.53 -7.01 24.72
CA PRO A 84 17.03 -5.96 23.84
C PRO A 84 16.03 -4.81 23.72
N ALA A 85 16.53 -3.58 23.54
CA ALA A 85 15.72 -2.37 23.45
C ALA A 85 14.54 -2.48 22.46
N GLY A 86 14.75 -3.15 21.32
CA GLY A 86 13.72 -3.42 20.31
C GLY A 86 12.59 -4.34 20.79
N PHE A 87 12.88 -5.28 21.69
CA PHE A 87 11.86 -6.16 22.26
C PHE A 87 10.96 -5.41 23.24
N VAL A 88 11.54 -4.50 24.04
CA VAL A 88 10.77 -3.61 24.94
C VAL A 88 9.92 -2.62 24.12
N ALA A 89 10.46 -2.07 23.03
CA ALA A 89 9.70 -1.23 22.10
C ALA A 89 8.56 -2.02 21.41
N GLY A 90 8.79 -3.29 21.08
CA GLY A 90 7.76 -4.20 20.58
C GLY A 90 6.64 -4.45 21.60
N HIS A 91 6.98 -4.61 22.88
CA HIS A 91 6.00 -4.70 23.96
C HIS A 91 5.14 -3.43 24.07
N LEU A 92 5.73 -2.23 23.93
CA LEU A 92 4.98 -0.98 23.86
C LEU A 92 4.04 -0.93 22.65
N GLY A 93 4.52 -1.34 21.47
CA GLY A 93 3.71 -1.39 20.25
C GLY A 93 2.50 -2.32 20.39
N ALA A 94 2.68 -3.49 21.00
CA ALA A 94 1.59 -4.42 21.27
C ALA A 94 0.60 -3.87 22.33
N ALA A 95 1.07 -3.13 23.35
CA ALA A 95 0.18 -2.38 24.26
C ALA A 95 -0.68 -1.35 23.52
N MET A 96 -0.10 -0.60 22.56
CA MET A 96 -0.89 0.32 21.74
C MET A 96 -1.93 -0.44 20.92
N LEU A 97 -1.56 -1.54 20.26
CA LEU A 97 -2.53 -2.35 19.51
C LEU A 97 -3.68 -2.88 20.39
N CYS A 98 -3.40 -3.30 21.64
CA CYS A 98 -4.42 -3.62 22.63
C CYS A 98 -5.36 -2.42 22.86
N PHE A 99 -4.82 -1.22 23.11
CA PHE A 99 -5.61 0.01 23.27
C PHE A 99 -6.52 0.28 22.06
N GLY A 100 -5.98 0.18 20.85
CA GLY A 100 -6.74 0.41 19.62
C GLY A 100 -7.84 -0.64 19.40
N SER A 101 -7.58 -1.91 19.74
CA SER A 101 -8.57 -2.97 19.65
C SER A 101 -9.77 -2.74 20.58
N VAL A 102 -9.54 -2.17 21.77
CA VAL A 102 -10.61 -1.81 22.72
C VAL A 102 -11.43 -0.64 22.20
N ILE A 103 -10.79 0.39 21.63
CA ILE A 103 -11.49 1.52 20.98
C ILE A 103 -12.37 1.02 19.83
N LEU A 104 -11.86 0.09 19.01
CA LEU A 104 -12.60 -0.48 17.89
C LEU A 104 -13.76 -1.36 18.37
N ALA A 105 -13.56 -2.16 19.41
CA ALA A 105 -14.61 -2.97 20.03
C ALA A 105 -15.71 -2.08 20.65
N LEU A 106 -15.32 -1.01 21.36
CA LEU A 106 -16.24 0.01 21.88
C LEU A 106 -17.11 0.59 20.77
N TYR A 107 -16.49 0.94 19.66
CA TYR A 107 -17.17 1.50 18.51
C TYR A 107 -18.18 0.52 17.90
N TYR A 108 -17.77 -0.72 17.61
CA TYR A 108 -18.67 -1.72 17.03
C TYR A 108 -19.80 -2.13 17.98
N VAL A 109 -19.53 -2.23 19.29
CA VAL A 109 -20.57 -2.48 20.28
C VAL A 109 -21.55 -1.30 20.35
N ALA A 110 -21.11 -0.06 20.18
CA ALA A 110 -21.99 1.11 20.13
C ALA A 110 -22.85 1.14 18.86
N LEU A 111 -22.32 0.71 17.71
CA LEU A 111 -23.10 0.54 16.48
C LEU A 111 -24.18 -0.53 16.65
N ASP A 112 -23.81 -1.70 17.17
CA ASP A 112 -24.73 -2.83 17.36
C ASP A 112 -25.85 -2.52 18.40
N ARG A 113 -25.73 -1.41 19.16
CA ARG A 113 -26.72 -0.93 20.16
C ARG A 113 -27.69 0.11 19.64
N GLY A 114 -27.49 0.65 18.44
CA GLY A 114 -28.21 1.86 18.02
C GLY A 114 -27.93 3.06 18.93
N ALA A 115 -26.67 3.23 19.37
CA ALA A 115 -26.26 4.38 20.18
C ALA A 115 -26.72 5.72 19.55
N PRO A 116 -27.03 6.75 20.37
CA PRO A 116 -27.67 7.97 19.90
C PRO A 116 -26.95 8.62 18.72
N ALA A 117 -27.73 9.25 17.84
CA ALA A 117 -27.27 9.75 16.55
C ALA A 117 -26.03 10.66 16.64
N TRP A 118 -25.75 11.38 17.73
CA TRP A 118 -24.51 12.16 17.84
C TRP A 118 -23.24 11.30 18.02
N ILE A 119 -23.36 10.04 18.48
CA ILE A 119 -22.29 9.04 18.55
C ILE A 119 -22.11 8.31 17.21
N VAL A 120 -23.18 8.14 16.42
CA VAL A 120 -23.22 7.26 15.23
C VAL A 120 -23.45 7.99 13.90
N ARG A 121 -24.15 9.13 13.90
CA ARG A 121 -24.58 9.97 12.77
C ARG A 121 -24.39 11.48 13.08
N ALA A 122 -23.16 11.98 13.04
CA ALA A 122 -22.94 13.43 13.09
C ALA A 122 -23.10 14.03 11.69
N GLY A 123 -24.29 14.58 11.40
CA GLY A 123 -24.46 15.59 10.34
C GLY A 123 -24.64 15.05 8.93
N TRP A 124 -25.82 14.50 8.62
CA TRP A 124 -26.32 14.44 7.25
C TRP A 124 -27.49 15.42 7.12
N GLY A 125 -27.18 16.60 6.61
CA GLY A 125 -28.15 17.52 6.06
C GLY A 125 -27.54 18.11 4.80
N HIS A 126 -27.46 17.33 3.72
CA HIS A 126 -27.24 17.84 2.37
C HIS A 126 -28.06 17.02 1.38
N GLU A 127 -28.75 17.77 0.53
CA GLU A 127 -29.71 17.35 -0.48
C GLU A 127 -29.10 16.34 -1.46
N ALA A 128 -29.89 15.32 -1.79
CA ALA A 128 -29.55 14.29 -2.75
C ALA A 128 -29.43 14.90 -4.16
N GLY A 129 -28.20 15.03 -4.67
CA GLY A 129 -28.00 15.62 -5.99
C GLY A 129 -26.57 15.63 -6.52
N VAL A 130 -25.72 14.64 -6.24
CA VAL A 130 -24.44 14.44 -6.96
C VAL A 130 -24.16 12.94 -7.13
N ALA A 131 -23.74 12.53 -8.32
CA ALA A 131 -23.47 11.16 -8.74
C ALA A 131 -22.79 10.29 -7.66
N ALA A 132 -23.48 9.20 -7.27
CA ALA A 132 -23.12 8.33 -6.15
C ALA A 132 -21.71 7.70 -6.23
N ASP A 133 -21.15 7.51 -7.43
CA ASP A 133 -19.85 6.88 -7.64
C ASP A 133 -18.65 7.77 -7.19
N ASP A 134 -18.73 9.09 -7.40
CA ASP A 134 -17.63 10.00 -7.08
C ASP A 134 -17.51 10.27 -5.57
N GLY A 135 -18.63 10.21 -4.84
CA GLY A 135 -18.67 10.34 -3.38
C GLY A 135 -18.02 9.14 -2.68
N ALA A 136 -18.39 7.93 -3.10
CA ALA A 136 -17.86 6.67 -2.54
C ALA A 136 -16.33 6.55 -2.69
N LEU A 137 -15.78 6.93 -3.86
CA LEU A 137 -14.34 6.95 -4.10
C LEU A 137 -13.62 8.03 -3.28
N ARG A 138 -14.28 9.18 -3.03
CA ARG A 138 -13.74 10.26 -2.20
C ARG A 138 -13.62 9.85 -0.74
N ASP A 139 -14.59 9.11 -0.23
CA ASP A 139 -14.64 8.62 1.15
C ASP A 139 -13.63 7.50 1.40
N LEU A 140 -13.53 6.53 0.47
CA LEU A 140 -12.49 5.49 0.52
C LEU A 140 -11.07 6.07 0.51
N THR A 141 -10.84 7.11 -0.28
CA THR A 141 -9.52 7.76 -0.35
C THR A 141 -9.18 8.42 0.99
N PHE A 142 -10.15 9.10 1.62
CA PHE A 142 -9.93 9.74 2.91
C PHE A 142 -9.71 8.71 4.03
N LEU A 143 -10.49 7.62 4.04
CA LEU A 143 -10.28 6.50 4.95
C LEU A 143 -8.86 5.94 4.88
N ARG A 144 -8.35 5.69 3.66
CA ARG A 144 -6.97 5.19 3.47
C ARG A 144 -5.92 6.19 4.00
N ILE A 145 -6.12 7.48 3.78
CA ILE A 145 -5.23 8.53 4.29
C ILE A 145 -5.25 8.54 5.83
N ALA A 146 -6.43 8.44 6.45
CA ALA A 146 -6.58 8.36 7.89
C ALA A 146 -5.91 7.09 8.49
N GLN A 147 -6.05 5.94 7.82
CA GLN A 147 -5.38 4.69 8.20
C GLN A 147 -3.86 4.81 8.13
N VAL A 148 -3.33 5.42 7.07
CA VAL A 148 -1.89 5.71 6.94
C VAL A 148 -1.41 6.60 8.10
N GLY A 149 -2.18 7.62 8.48
CA GLY A 149 -1.85 8.46 9.63
C GLY A 149 -1.84 7.70 10.96
N ALA A 150 -2.80 6.80 11.19
CA ALA A 150 -2.83 5.98 12.40
C ALA A 150 -1.63 5.00 12.47
N VAL A 151 -1.24 4.40 11.33
CA VAL A 151 -0.06 3.52 11.25
C VAL A 151 1.23 4.33 11.43
N ALA A 152 1.37 5.48 10.78
CA ALA A 152 2.54 6.34 10.91
C ALA A 152 2.75 6.80 12.37
N THR A 153 1.66 7.17 13.06
CA THR A 153 1.72 7.57 14.46
C THR A 153 2.10 6.39 15.38
N LEU A 154 1.63 5.16 15.08
CA LEU A 154 2.06 3.96 15.81
C LEU A 154 3.56 3.69 15.65
N LEU A 155 4.07 3.76 14.41
CA LEU A 155 5.49 3.59 14.14
C LEU A 155 6.33 4.66 14.84
N LEU A 156 5.81 5.90 14.90
CA LEU A 156 6.45 6.98 15.66
C LEU A 156 6.55 6.64 17.15
N ILE A 157 5.46 6.17 17.78
CA ILE A 157 5.46 5.73 19.20
C ILE A 157 6.48 4.61 19.43
N VAL A 158 6.52 3.60 18.55
CA VAL A 158 7.46 2.48 18.67
C VAL A 158 8.92 2.96 18.52
N SER A 159 9.20 3.86 17.58
CA SER A 159 10.54 4.44 17.41
C SER A 159 10.98 5.29 18.62
N GLY A 160 10.04 6.02 19.25
CA GLY A 160 10.30 6.76 20.49
C GLY A 160 10.57 5.84 21.67
N GLY A 161 9.78 4.76 21.78
CA GLY A 161 10.01 3.69 22.75
C GLY A 161 11.38 3.04 22.60
N LEU A 162 11.81 2.75 21.36
CA LEU A 162 13.16 2.23 21.07
C LEU A 162 14.26 3.22 21.48
N THR A 163 14.07 4.51 21.20
CA THR A 163 15.03 5.56 21.58
C THR A 163 15.17 5.64 23.10
N ALA A 164 14.06 5.56 23.83
CA ALA A 164 14.06 5.57 25.29
C ALA A 164 14.71 4.32 25.89
N THR A 165 14.38 3.13 25.39
CA THR A 165 14.89 1.87 25.94
C THR A 165 16.34 1.58 25.55
N ALA A 166 16.82 2.16 24.45
CA ALA A 166 18.23 2.12 24.07
C ALA A 166 19.11 3.09 24.89
N GLY A 167 18.53 3.95 25.73
CA GLY A 167 19.28 5.00 26.45
C GLY A 167 19.69 6.17 25.55
N ALA A 168 19.19 6.23 24.32
CA ALA A 168 19.58 7.19 23.30
C ALA A 168 18.85 8.54 23.39
N SER A 169 17.91 8.72 24.32
CA SER A 169 17.02 9.91 24.36
C SER A 169 17.73 11.26 24.52
N LEU A 170 18.91 11.29 25.13
CA LEU A 170 19.73 12.49 25.32
C LEU A 170 21.00 12.51 24.47
N ALA A 171 21.17 11.56 23.54
CA ALA A 171 22.34 11.50 22.67
C ALA A 171 22.45 12.70 21.70
N CYS A 172 21.34 13.40 21.48
CA CYS A 172 21.31 14.72 20.82
C CYS A 172 21.01 15.79 21.87
N ASP A 173 21.97 16.67 22.12
CA ASP A 173 21.96 17.75 23.11
C ASP A 173 21.20 19.01 22.65
N SER A 174 21.07 19.21 21.34
CA SER A 174 20.32 20.33 20.76
C SER A 174 18.90 19.93 20.32
N TRP A 175 18.04 20.92 20.11
CA TRP A 175 16.72 20.78 19.49
C TRP A 175 16.47 21.98 18.55
N PRO A 176 15.91 21.79 17.34
CA PRO A 176 15.42 20.53 16.75
C PRO A 176 16.51 19.66 16.12
N LEU A 177 17.71 20.22 15.91
CA LEU A 177 18.86 19.55 15.29
C LEU A 177 19.68 18.74 16.32
N CYS A 178 20.71 18.02 15.88
CA CYS A 178 21.56 17.20 16.76
C CYS A 178 23.01 17.68 16.65
N LEU A 179 23.80 17.59 17.73
CA LEU A 179 25.26 17.80 17.79
C LEU A 179 25.79 18.95 16.90
N ASP A 180 26.13 20.08 17.52
CA ASP A 180 26.54 21.32 16.82
C ASP A 180 25.45 21.88 15.88
N ALA A 181 24.18 21.59 16.18
CA ALA A 181 23.02 22.01 15.39
C ALA A 181 23.10 21.61 13.90
N ARG A 182 23.53 20.37 13.61
CA ARG A 182 23.59 19.82 12.25
C ARG A 182 22.46 18.83 11.99
N ILE A 183 22.08 18.71 10.71
CA ILE A 183 21.08 17.71 10.26
C ILE A 183 21.72 16.32 10.19
N VAL A 184 22.99 16.25 9.78
CA VAL A 184 23.80 15.02 9.72
C VAL A 184 25.15 15.34 10.37
N PRO A 185 25.42 14.85 11.60
CA PRO A 185 26.69 15.08 12.26
C PRO A 185 27.79 14.22 11.64
N ASP A 186 28.98 14.80 11.40
CA ASP A 186 30.12 14.10 10.78
C ASP A 186 30.71 12.98 11.67
N ARG A 187 30.38 12.98 12.97
CA ARG A 187 30.81 11.99 13.98
C ARG A 187 29.69 11.65 14.97
N ALA A 188 28.53 11.24 14.49
CA ALA A 188 27.44 10.77 15.35
C ALA A 188 27.73 9.37 15.92
N SER A 189 27.55 9.18 17.23
CA SER A 189 27.51 7.87 17.87
C SER A 189 26.26 7.08 17.46
N ASP A 190 26.25 5.77 17.67
CA ASP A 190 25.10 4.91 17.38
C ASP A 190 23.82 5.40 18.08
N ASP A 191 23.94 5.89 19.33
CA ASP A 191 22.82 6.47 20.07
C ASP A 191 22.32 7.78 19.46
N ALA A 192 23.23 8.63 18.96
CA ALA A 192 22.86 9.86 18.27
C ALA A 192 22.10 9.55 16.97
N TRP A 193 22.48 8.48 16.27
CA TRP A 193 21.74 7.99 15.09
C TRP A 193 20.37 7.45 15.43
N VAL A 194 20.21 6.71 16.54
CA VAL A 194 18.91 6.24 17.02
C VAL A 194 17.99 7.44 17.32
N ASN A 195 18.50 8.45 18.04
CA ASN A 195 17.74 9.66 18.36
C ASN A 195 17.35 10.46 17.10
N LEU A 196 18.31 10.69 16.21
CA LEU A 196 18.09 11.40 14.95
C LEU A 196 17.11 10.66 14.03
N GLY A 197 17.16 9.32 14.03
CA GLY A 197 16.21 8.46 13.34
C GLY A 197 14.78 8.69 13.83
N HIS A 198 14.56 8.68 15.16
CA HIS A 198 13.26 8.99 15.74
C HIS A 198 12.78 10.41 15.38
N ARG A 199 13.65 11.43 15.47
CA ARG A 199 13.31 12.81 15.07
C ARG A 199 12.91 12.92 13.60
N SER A 200 13.61 12.19 12.71
CA SER A 200 13.29 12.13 11.28
C SER A 200 11.92 11.48 11.04
N ILE A 201 11.63 10.38 11.75
CA ILE A 201 10.31 9.73 11.72
C ILE A 201 9.23 10.67 12.26
N ALA A 202 9.53 11.48 13.29
CA ALA A 202 8.60 12.47 13.85
C ALA A 202 8.24 13.57 12.84
N VAL A 203 9.22 14.07 12.07
CA VAL A 203 8.97 15.03 10.98
C VAL A 203 8.06 14.42 9.92
N VAL A 204 8.34 13.20 9.46
CA VAL A 204 7.50 12.49 8.49
C VAL A 204 6.09 12.26 9.05
N GLY A 205 5.98 11.83 10.30
CA GLY A 205 4.70 11.66 11.01
C GLY A 205 3.89 12.95 11.08
N GLY A 206 4.54 14.07 11.39
CA GLY A 206 3.94 15.40 11.41
C GLY A 206 3.41 15.83 10.03
N VAL A 207 4.16 15.57 8.95
CA VAL A 207 3.69 15.81 7.57
C VAL A 207 2.47 14.96 7.25
N VAL A 208 2.46 13.68 7.64
CA VAL A 208 1.31 12.79 7.43
C VAL A 208 0.08 13.30 8.19
N LEU A 209 0.22 13.70 9.46
CA LEU A 209 -0.85 14.28 10.28
C LEU A 209 -1.39 15.58 9.65
N ALA A 210 -0.51 16.46 9.16
CA ALA A 210 -0.91 17.66 8.44
C ALA A 210 -1.69 17.33 7.16
N VAL A 211 -1.25 16.33 6.38
CA VAL A 211 -1.98 15.84 5.19
C VAL A 211 -3.36 15.32 5.57
N VAL A 212 -3.50 14.57 6.67
CA VAL A 212 -4.80 14.10 7.16
C VAL A 212 -5.71 15.30 7.49
N ALA A 213 -5.23 16.26 8.30
CA ALA A 213 -6.01 17.42 8.72
C ALA A 213 -6.41 18.32 7.54
N VAL A 214 -5.48 18.62 6.63
CA VAL A 214 -5.74 19.40 5.41
C VAL A 214 -6.72 18.67 4.50
N THR A 215 -6.58 17.35 4.34
CA THR A 215 -7.50 16.56 3.51
C THR A 215 -8.90 16.51 4.12
N ALA A 216 -9.00 16.33 5.45
CA ALA A 216 -10.26 16.36 6.16
C ALA A 216 -10.99 17.70 5.97
N HIS A 217 -10.24 18.81 6.02
CA HIS A 217 -10.78 20.14 5.80
C HIS A 217 -11.18 20.38 4.32
N ARG A 218 -10.26 20.13 3.38
CA ARG A 218 -10.47 20.41 1.95
C ARG A 218 -11.57 19.54 1.32
N ARG A 219 -11.73 18.30 1.79
CA ARG A 219 -12.78 17.40 1.30
C ARG A 219 -14.12 17.58 1.99
N ARG A 220 -14.23 18.53 2.94
CA ARG A 220 -15.41 18.67 3.81
C ARG A 220 -15.82 17.32 4.41
N ALA A 221 -14.82 16.59 4.93
CA ALA A 221 -15.05 15.33 5.61
C ALA A 221 -16.01 15.54 6.79
N ASP A 222 -16.56 14.43 7.30
CA ASP A 222 -17.46 14.41 8.46
C ASP A 222 -16.97 15.40 9.55
N PRO A 223 -17.85 16.27 10.07
CA PRO A 223 -17.48 17.28 11.07
C PRO A 223 -16.75 16.68 12.28
N ALA A 224 -17.10 15.47 12.71
CA ALA A 224 -16.42 14.76 13.79
C ALA A 224 -15.01 14.30 13.37
N ALA A 225 -14.85 13.73 12.16
CA ALA A 225 -13.53 13.36 11.65
C ALA A 225 -12.61 14.58 11.51
N ARG A 226 -13.15 15.72 11.09
CA ARG A 226 -12.41 16.98 10.99
C ARG A 226 -11.99 17.50 12.36
N ARG A 227 -12.87 17.49 13.37
CA ARG A 227 -12.54 17.90 14.75
C ARG A 227 -11.47 17.00 15.36
N LEU A 228 -11.59 15.69 15.18
CA LEU A 228 -10.60 14.71 15.65
C LEU A 228 -9.24 14.91 14.96
N ALA A 229 -9.21 15.16 13.66
CA ALA A 229 -7.97 15.40 12.92
C ALA A 229 -7.28 16.71 13.35
N LEU A 230 -8.06 17.77 13.60
CA LEU A 230 -7.52 19.03 14.13
C LEU A 230 -7.01 18.86 15.57
N ALA A 231 -7.74 18.15 16.41
CA ALA A 231 -7.31 17.82 17.77
C ALA A 231 -6.01 16.99 17.75
N ALA A 232 -5.89 15.99 16.87
CA ALA A 232 -4.68 15.20 16.72
C ALA A 232 -3.49 16.07 16.31
N GLY A 233 -3.67 17.00 15.35
CA GLY A 233 -2.65 17.97 14.96
C GLY A 233 -2.25 18.92 16.09
N ALA A 234 -3.21 19.42 16.87
CA ALA A 234 -2.94 20.29 18.01
C ALA A 234 -2.17 19.57 19.12
N VAL A 235 -2.61 18.36 19.51
CA VAL A 235 -1.91 17.53 20.50
C VAL A 235 -0.52 17.14 20.00
N PHE A 236 -0.35 16.87 18.70
CA PHE A 236 0.98 16.63 18.12
C PHE A 236 1.89 17.86 18.20
N GLY A 237 1.35 19.07 18.00
CA GLY A 237 2.11 20.31 18.21
C GLY A 237 2.59 20.45 19.67
N ILE A 238 1.72 20.15 20.64
CA ILE A 238 2.08 20.11 22.06
C ILE A 238 3.15 19.03 22.31
N GLU A 239 3.00 17.87 21.69
CA GLU A 239 3.94 16.75 21.80
C GLU A 239 5.36 17.11 21.36
N VAL A 240 5.48 17.87 20.26
CA VAL A 240 6.77 18.40 19.78
C VAL A 240 7.41 19.33 20.82
N LEU A 241 6.62 20.16 21.51
CA LEU A 241 7.10 21.03 22.58
C LEU A 241 7.51 20.25 23.84
N ILE A 242 6.78 19.18 24.18
CA ILE A 242 7.16 18.27 25.28
C ILE A 242 8.48 17.59 24.96
N GLY A 243 8.69 17.15 23.70
CA GLY A 243 9.96 16.58 23.25
C GLY A 243 11.14 17.56 23.34
N ALA A 244 10.90 18.84 23.01
CA ALA A 244 11.91 19.89 23.20
C ALA A 244 12.23 20.12 24.69
N ALA A 245 11.19 20.20 25.53
CA ALA A 245 11.34 20.35 26.97
C ALA A 245 12.08 19.16 27.61
N TYR A 246 11.90 17.94 27.10
CA TYR A 246 12.63 16.77 27.56
C TYR A 246 14.15 16.93 27.39
N VAL A 247 14.60 17.44 26.25
CA VAL A 247 16.03 17.71 26.00
C VAL A 247 16.52 18.85 26.91
N TRP A 248 15.80 19.97 26.97
CA TRP A 248 16.22 21.15 27.76
C TRP A 248 16.29 20.92 29.27
N THR A 249 15.52 19.96 29.78
CA THR A 249 15.53 19.61 31.22
C THR A 249 16.46 18.46 31.56
N GLY A 250 17.26 17.95 30.60
CA GLY A 250 18.16 16.83 30.83
C GLY A 250 17.44 15.50 31.07
N GLY A 251 16.26 15.33 30.45
CA GLY A 251 15.57 14.05 30.38
C GLY A 251 14.71 13.70 31.58
N ALA A 252 14.04 14.68 32.19
CA ALA A 252 13.17 14.46 33.34
C ALA A 252 12.12 13.35 33.09
N GLY A 253 12.06 12.34 33.97
CA GLY A 253 11.23 11.14 33.76
C GLY A 253 9.73 11.42 33.63
N TRP A 254 9.20 12.41 34.36
CA TRP A 254 7.79 12.81 34.23
C TRP A 254 7.49 13.47 32.87
N ILE A 255 8.46 14.15 32.25
CA ILE A 255 8.32 14.70 30.89
C ILE A 255 8.32 13.56 29.87
N SER A 256 9.17 12.54 30.05
CA SER A 256 9.14 11.33 29.20
C SER A 256 7.78 10.63 29.24
N ALA A 257 7.21 10.47 30.44
CA ALA A 257 5.89 9.87 30.61
C ALA A 257 4.78 10.73 29.98
N THR A 258 4.87 12.04 30.14
CA THR A 258 3.94 13.00 29.54
C THR A 258 4.01 12.97 28.01
N HIS A 259 5.21 12.86 27.45
CA HIS A 259 5.46 12.70 26.02
C HIS A 259 4.75 11.43 25.51
N LEU A 260 5.07 10.26 26.07
CA LEU A 260 4.45 9.00 25.67
C LEU A 260 2.91 9.03 25.78
N ALA A 261 2.36 9.67 26.83
CA ALA A 261 0.92 9.81 27.01
C ALA A 261 0.27 10.68 25.91
N ALA A 262 0.88 11.82 25.58
CA ALA A 262 0.41 12.68 24.51
C ALA A 262 0.54 11.99 23.13
N ALA A 263 1.63 11.24 22.87
CA ALA A 263 1.74 10.41 21.68
C ALA A 263 0.60 9.37 21.58
N ALA A 264 0.31 8.66 22.67
CA ALA A 264 -0.79 7.70 22.72
C ALA A 264 -2.16 8.35 22.48
N LEU A 265 -2.36 9.59 22.96
CA LEU A 265 -3.56 10.38 22.68
C LEU A 265 -3.66 10.76 21.20
N VAL A 266 -2.57 11.23 20.56
CA VAL A 266 -2.55 11.51 19.11
C VAL A 266 -2.94 10.25 18.33
N TRP A 267 -2.41 9.09 18.72
CA TRP A 267 -2.74 7.82 18.06
C TRP A 267 -4.22 7.42 18.25
N GLY A 268 -4.76 7.55 19.46
CA GLY A 268 -6.18 7.31 19.74
C GLY A 268 -7.10 8.24 18.94
N LEU A 269 -6.75 9.52 18.81
CA LEU A 269 -7.48 10.48 17.97
C LEU A 269 -7.43 10.08 16.49
N MET A 270 -6.27 9.63 15.99
CA MET A 270 -6.12 9.16 14.61
C MET A 270 -6.91 7.89 14.31
N LEU A 271 -6.98 6.95 15.26
CA LEU A 271 -7.90 5.81 15.16
C LEU A 271 -9.35 6.29 15.10
N GLY A 272 -9.71 7.29 15.91
CA GLY A 272 -11.02 7.94 15.83
C GLY A 272 -11.32 8.52 14.45
N VAL A 273 -10.37 9.23 13.83
CA VAL A 273 -10.52 9.75 12.46
C VAL A 273 -10.77 8.62 11.46
N ALA A 274 -9.98 7.53 11.52
CA ALA A 274 -10.13 6.38 10.63
C ALA A 274 -11.47 5.66 10.83
N ILE A 275 -11.92 5.52 12.08
CA ILE A 275 -13.22 4.94 12.43
C ILE A 275 -14.36 5.79 11.87
N VAL A 276 -14.32 7.11 12.08
CA VAL A 276 -15.37 8.02 11.57
C VAL A 276 -15.38 8.05 10.03
N ALA A 277 -14.21 8.06 9.39
CA ALA A 277 -14.10 7.97 7.94
C ALA A 277 -14.64 6.63 7.39
N GLY A 278 -14.48 5.55 8.13
CA GLY A 278 -14.97 4.22 7.76
C GLY A 278 -16.49 4.08 7.80
N ARG A 279 -17.19 4.90 8.59
CA ARG A 279 -18.66 4.82 8.73
C ARG A 279 -19.40 5.16 7.45
N ALA A 280 -18.94 6.18 6.74
CA ALA A 280 -19.53 6.62 5.48
C ALA A 280 -19.57 5.49 4.44
N TRP A 281 -18.57 4.60 4.48
CA TRP A 281 -18.50 3.42 3.62
C TRP A 281 -19.45 2.30 4.05
N GLU A 282 -19.62 2.08 5.36
CA GLU A 282 -20.49 1.01 5.88
C GLU A 282 -21.99 1.33 5.78
N SER A 283 -22.36 2.62 5.69
CA SER A 283 -23.76 3.07 5.56
C SER A 283 -24.28 3.21 4.14
N GLY A 284 -23.42 3.18 3.11
CA GLY A 284 -23.84 3.05 1.72
C GLY A 284 -24.01 1.57 1.38
N ASP A 285 -25.10 1.19 0.70
CA ASP A 285 -25.51 -0.18 0.36
C ASP A 285 -24.45 -1.01 -0.41
N GLY A 286 -23.38 -1.40 0.27
CA GLY A 286 -22.26 -2.17 -0.28
C GLY A 286 -22.40 -3.69 -0.11
N PHE A 287 -23.50 -4.18 0.46
CA PHE A 287 -23.69 -5.62 0.75
C PHE A 287 -25.11 -6.16 0.52
N ALA A 288 -26.02 -5.40 -0.10
CA ALA A 288 -27.25 -5.94 -0.67
C ALA A 288 -27.14 -5.88 -2.19
N GLY A 289 -27.19 -7.05 -2.84
CA GLY A 289 -27.05 -7.15 -4.29
C GLY A 289 -28.06 -6.25 -5.01
N ALA A 290 -27.54 -5.24 -5.71
CA ALA A 290 -28.33 -4.56 -6.72
C ALA A 290 -28.82 -5.62 -7.73
N PRO A 291 -30.13 -5.72 -8.00
CA PRO A 291 -30.61 -6.66 -8.99
C PRO A 291 -29.93 -6.32 -10.31
N VAL A 292 -29.23 -7.31 -10.87
CA VAL A 292 -28.64 -7.24 -12.20
C VAL A 292 -29.81 -7.04 -13.16
N HIS A 293 -30.06 -5.80 -13.56
CA HIS A 293 -30.98 -5.51 -14.64
C HIS A 293 -30.31 -6.04 -15.92
N ARG A 294 -30.68 -7.27 -16.31
CA ARG A 294 -30.33 -7.80 -17.63
C ARG A 294 -31.06 -6.91 -18.64
N PRO A 295 -30.37 -6.21 -19.55
CA PRO A 295 -31.06 -5.59 -20.66
C PRO A 295 -31.70 -6.71 -21.49
N SER A 296 -33.01 -6.60 -21.72
CA SER A 296 -33.73 -7.47 -22.66
C SER A 296 -33.03 -7.45 -24.03
N PRO A 297 -32.98 -8.57 -24.75
CA PRO A 297 -32.38 -8.60 -26.08
C PRO A 297 -33.24 -7.76 -27.03
N ALA A 298 -32.76 -6.57 -27.38
CA ALA A 298 -33.27 -5.85 -28.54
C ALA A 298 -32.87 -6.65 -29.79
N GLY A 299 -33.86 -6.92 -30.66
CA GLY A 299 -33.69 -7.69 -31.89
C GLY A 299 -32.71 -7.05 -32.89
N PRO A 300 -32.36 -7.79 -33.97
CA PRO A 300 -31.26 -7.42 -34.85
C PRO A 300 -31.68 -6.29 -35.80
N ALA A 301 -31.18 -5.07 -35.57
CA ALA A 301 -31.11 -4.06 -36.62
C ALA A 301 -29.78 -4.20 -37.36
N PHE A 302 -29.89 -4.66 -38.59
CA PHE A 302 -28.82 -4.93 -39.53
C PHE A 302 -27.96 -3.70 -39.85
N ALA A 303 -26.70 -4.00 -40.11
CA ALA A 303 -25.65 -3.20 -40.74
C ALA A 303 -26.10 -2.20 -41.82
N ALA A 304 -25.53 -0.98 -41.78
CA ALA A 304 -24.88 -0.32 -42.92
C ALA A 304 -24.44 1.11 -42.54
N ALA A 305 -23.13 1.33 -42.35
CA ALA A 305 -22.52 2.66 -42.53
C ALA A 305 -20.99 2.59 -42.51
N ARG A 306 -20.37 2.07 -43.59
CA ARG A 306 -19.03 2.46 -44.03
C ARG A 306 -18.92 2.26 -45.55
N GLY A 307 -19.15 3.33 -46.29
CA GLY A 307 -18.86 3.43 -47.72
C GLY A 307 -18.39 4.85 -48.00
N VAL A 308 -17.08 4.97 -48.27
CA VAL A 308 -16.37 6.19 -48.63
C VAL A 308 -16.88 6.67 -50.00
N ALA A 309 -17.40 7.90 -50.07
CA ALA A 309 -17.79 8.53 -51.32
C ALA A 309 -16.56 9.21 -51.96
N VAL A 310 -16.09 8.65 -53.08
CA VAL A 310 -15.29 9.35 -54.10
C VAL A 310 -16.29 9.91 -55.11
N GLY A 311 -16.17 11.20 -55.40
CA GLY A 311 -17.12 11.92 -56.25
C GLY A 311 -17.07 11.51 -57.71
N LEU A 312 -18.20 11.70 -58.41
CA LEU A 312 -18.30 11.91 -59.84
C LEU A 312 -19.68 12.49 -60.19
N VAL A 313 -19.68 13.77 -60.53
CA VAL A 313 -20.39 14.47 -61.63
C VAL A 313 -21.82 14.01 -61.99
N GLN A 314 -22.76 14.96 -61.84
CA GLN A 314 -24.12 14.96 -62.38
C GLN A 314 -24.19 15.02 -63.92
N ARG A 315 -25.19 14.34 -64.48
CA ARG A 315 -26.04 14.66 -65.67
C ARG A 315 -27.10 13.53 -65.69
N GLY A 316 -28.42 13.72 -65.75
CA GLY A 316 -29.26 14.70 -66.42
C GLY A 316 -30.08 13.96 -67.48
N ALA A 317 -31.38 13.70 -67.22
CA ALA A 317 -32.46 13.38 -68.19
C ALA A 317 -33.70 12.93 -67.39
N ALA A 318 -34.81 13.68 -67.42
CA ALA A 318 -36.06 13.35 -68.16
C ALA A 318 -36.69 12.02 -67.70
N VAL A 319 -37.94 11.99 -67.22
CA VAL A 319 -39.17 11.95 -68.04
C VAL A 319 -40.39 12.31 -67.18
N ARG A 320 -41.38 12.93 -67.84
CA ARG A 320 -42.71 13.36 -67.38
C ARG A 320 -43.68 12.17 -67.21
N ASP A 321 -44.66 12.26 -66.32
CA ASP A 321 -46.09 12.35 -66.68
C ASP A 321 -47.00 12.34 -65.43
N GLU A 322 -48.08 13.11 -65.55
CA GLU A 322 -49.18 13.49 -64.62
C GLU A 322 -50.16 12.34 -64.24
N PRO A 323 -51.36 12.59 -63.65
CA PRO A 323 -51.71 13.18 -62.35
C PRO A 323 -52.79 12.33 -61.61
N ASP A 324 -53.50 12.97 -60.66
CA ASP A 324 -54.79 12.57 -60.03
C ASP A 324 -54.71 11.64 -58.80
N GLU A 325 -55.49 11.77 -57.72
CA GLU A 325 -56.72 12.53 -57.47
C GLU A 325 -56.93 12.68 -55.92
N ARG A 326 -57.83 13.57 -55.56
CA ARG A 326 -58.21 14.09 -54.23
C ARG A 326 -58.63 13.04 -53.17
N ARG A 327 -58.41 13.35 -51.88
CA ARG A 327 -59.52 13.44 -50.88
C ARG A 327 -59.15 14.14 -49.55
N ASP A 328 -59.80 15.28 -49.38
CA ASP A 328 -60.29 16.03 -48.21
C ASP A 328 -60.10 15.51 -46.76
N GLY A 329 -59.82 16.46 -45.85
CA GLY A 329 -60.38 16.44 -44.48
C GLY A 329 -59.47 16.95 -43.34
N PRO A 330 -59.74 18.12 -42.71
CA PRO A 330 -58.78 18.84 -41.85
C PRO A 330 -59.11 18.82 -40.34
N ARG A 331 -58.09 18.99 -39.47
CA ARG A 331 -58.20 19.60 -38.12
C ARG A 331 -56.90 20.37 -37.82
N LEU A 332 -56.93 21.69 -37.94
CA LEU A 332 -57.16 22.70 -36.88
C LEU A 332 -55.99 22.87 -35.90
N ALA A 333 -55.35 24.05 -36.01
CA ALA A 333 -54.84 24.96 -34.96
C ALA A 333 -53.84 24.39 -33.91
N ALA A 334 -52.80 25.09 -33.46
CA ALA A 334 -52.53 26.52 -33.40
C ALA A 334 -51.03 26.79 -33.16
N GLN A 335 -50.54 27.91 -33.70
CA GLN A 335 -49.62 28.90 -33.09
C GLN A 335 -48.40 28.42 -32.27
N MET A 336 -47.20 28.79 -32.72
CA MET A 336 -46.52 30.02 -32.25
C MET A 336 -45.23 30.28 -33.04
N SER A 337 -45.23 31.43 -33.72
CA SER A 337 -44.11 32.11 -34.36
C SER A 337 -43.31 32.93 -33.35
N SER A 338 -41.98 32.96 -33.47
CA SER A 338 -41.24 34.23 -33.38
C SER A 338 -39.88 34.12 -34.08
N THR A 339 -39.78 34.81 -35.21
CA THR A 339 -38.56 35.17 -35.92
C THR A 339 -37.95 36.42 -35.28
N GLY A 340 -36.62 36.47 -35.17
CA GLY A 340 -35.89 37.65 -34.68
C GLY A 340 -34.45 37.71 -35.20
N ALA A 341 -34.33 38.24 -36.43
CA ALA A 341 -33.21 38.94 -37.06
C ALA A 341 -31.75 38.71 -36.57
N ALA A 342 -30.95 38.16 -37.48
CA ALA A 342 -29.50 38.26 -37.49
C ALA A 342 -29.04 39.70 -37.74
N THR A 343 -28.13 40.20 -36.90
CA THR A 343 -27.29 41.38 -37.19
C THR A 343 -25.82 40.96 -37.13
N LEU A 344 -25.17 41.04 -38.29
CA LEU A 344 -23.72 40.91 -38.47
C LEU A 344 -23.04 42.18 -37.93
N ALA A 345 -22.05 42.01 -37.05
CA ALA A 345 -21.09 43.07 -36.70
C ALA A 345 -19.65 42.54 -36.89
N PRO A 346 -18.72 43.40 -37.36
CA PRO A 346 -17.46 42.97 -37.97
C PRO A 346 -16.36 42.65 -36.97
N ALA A 347 -15.36 41.90 -37.45
CA ALA A 347 -14.15 41.55 -36.76
C ALA A 347 -13.31 42.79 -36.36
N TYR A 348 -12.87 42.83 -35.11
CA TYR A 348 -11.68 43.56 -34.68
C TYR A 348 -10.63 42.53 -34.21
N PRO A 349 -9.42 42.49 -34.79
CA PRO A 349 -8.30 41.77 -34.21
C PRO A 349 -7.68 42.65 -33.11
N PHE A 350 -7.16 42.03 -32.04
CA PHE A 350 -6.45 42.66 -30.92
C PHE A 350 -7.32 43.30 -29.81
N GLY A 351 -7.86 42.46 -28.94
CA GLY A 351 -8.08 42.79 -27.52
C GLY A 351 -6.99 42.12 -26.67
N PRO A 352 -6.55 42.71 -25.56
CA PRO A 352 -5.45 42.18 -24.76
C PRO A 352 -5.87 40.84 -24.17
N THR A 353 -5.20 39.76 -24.56
CA THR A 353 -5.34 38.48 -23.87
C THR A 353 -4.96 38.72 -22.40
N PRO A 354 -5.87 38.54 -21.42
CA PRO A 354 -5.42 38.45 -20.05
C PRO A 354 -4.50 37.24 -20.01
N PHE A 355 -3.27 37.45 -19.54
CA PHE A 355 -2.39 36.36 -19.12
C PHE A 355 -3.10 35.63 -17.98
N ILE A 356 -3.97 34.67 -18.33
CA ILE A 356 -4.46 33.69 -17.39
C ILE A 356 -3.26 32.80 -17.13
N LEU A 357 -2.57 33.08 -16.03
CA LEU A 357 -1.64 32.16 -15.41
C LEU A 357 -2.47 30.92 -15.03
N ILE A 358 -2.55 29.94 -15.92
CA ILE A 358 -3.20 28.65 -15.65
C ILE A 358 -2.35 27.96 -14.60
N TRP A 359 -2.69 28.18 -13.32
CA TRP A 359 -2.20 27.34 -12.24
C TRP A 359 -2.61 25.90 -12.58
N PRO A 360 -1.68 24.93 -12.62
CA PRO A 360 -2.03 23.56 -12.95
C PRO A 360 -3.03 23.07 -11.90
N ASP A 361 -4.21 22.68 -12.36
CA ASP A 361 -5.24 22.06 -11.53
C ASP A 361 -4.59 21.01 -10.62
N VAL A 362 -4.76 21.14 -9.31
CA VAL A 362 -4.13 20.27 -8.31
C VAL A 362 -4.56 18.80 -8.52
N ARG A 363 -5.67 18.55 -9.22
CA ARG A 363 -6.11 17.22 -9.67
C ARG A 363 -5.22 16.63 -10.78
N ARG A 364 -4.59 17.47 -11.61
CA ARG A 364 -3.74 17.09 -12.75
C ARG A 364 -2.38 16.58 -12.32
N TRP A 365 -1.70 17.22 -11.36
CA TRP A 365 -0.36 16.77 -10.93
C TRP A 365 -0.41 15.43 -10.18
N ARG A 366 -1.44 15.21 -9.35
CA ARG A 366 -1.61 13.93 -8.62
C ARG A 366 -1.82 12.77 -9.58
N ALA A 367 -2.60 12.99 -10.65
CA ALA A 367 -2.81 12.00 -11.69
C ALA A 367 -1.48 11.69 -12.43
N VAL A 368 -0.71 12.73 -12.77
CA VAL A 368 0.61 12.57 -13.41
C VAL A 368 1.56 11.77 -12.51
N VAL A 369 1.72 12.15 -11.24
CA VAL A 369 2.58 11.42 -10.30
C VAL A 369 2.10 10.00 -10.09
N ALA A 370 0.79 9.78 -9.97
CA ALA A 370 0.24 8.42 -9.86
C ALA A 370 0.54 7.57 -11.09
N ASP A 371 0.48 8.13 -12.30
CA ASP A 371 0.83 7.42 -13.53
C ASP A 371 2.33 7.05 -13.56
N TYR A 372 3.25 7.94 -13.11
CA TYR A 372 4.69 7.61 -13.02
C TYR A 372 5.01 6.59 -11.93
N VAL A 373 4.41 6.72 -10.73
CA VAL A 373 4.55 5.72 -9.66
C VAL A 373 3.99 4.37 -10.10
N ALA A 374 2.95 4.34 -10.92
CA ALA A 374 2.44 3.08 -11.47
C ALA A 374 3.46 2.39 -12.40
N LEU A 375 4.35 3.14 -13.08
CA LEU A 375 5.40 2.56 -13.92
C LEU A 375 6.47 1.82 -13.10
N THR A 376 6.70 2.19 -11.84
CA THR A 376 7.69 1.52 -10.98
C THR A 376 7.18 0.19 -10.40
N LYS A 377 5.88 -0.11 -10.58
CA LYS A 377 5.20 -1.33 -10.11
C LYS A 377 5.44 -1.61 -8.61
N PRO A 378 4.96 -0.75 -7.70
CA PRO A 378 5.31 -0.79 -6.28
C PRO A 378 5.07 -2.13 -5.59
N GLY A 379 4.05 -2.90 -6.01
CA GLY A 379 3.79 -4.23 -5.45
C GLY A 379 4.83 -5.29 -5.83
N ILE A 380 5.43 -5.21 -7.02
CA ILE A 380 6.53 -6.11 -7.41
C ILE A 380 7.81 -5.63 -6.74
N MET A 381 8.05 -4.32 -6.78
CA MET A 381 9.20 -3.67 -6.17
C MET A 381 9.32 -4.01 -4.68
N SER A 382 8.24 -3.92 -3.91
CA SER A 382 8.26 -4.25 -2.47
C SER A 382 8.69 -5.68 -2.18
N LEU A 383 8.33 -6.65 -3.04
CA LEU A 383 8.74 -8.04 -2.87
C LEU A 383 10.27 -8.21 -3.05
N LEU A 384 10.87 -7.48 -3.98
CA LEU A 384 12.32 -7.48 -4.19
C LEU A 384 13.06 -6.81 -3.02
N LEU A 385 12.48 -5.75 -2.45
CA LEU A 385 13.04 -5.07 -1.29
C LEU A 385 13.03 -5.95 -0.03
N VAL A 386 11.98 -6.75 0.15
CA VAL A 386 11.91 -7.72 1.26
C VAL A 386 13.01 -8.78 1.15
N THR A 387 13.27 -9.31 -0.04
CA THR A 387 14.35 -10.30 -0.23
C THR A 387 15.74 -9.68 -0.07
N THR A 388 15.91 -8.41 -0.47
CA THR A 388 17.12 -7.63 -0.21
C THR A 388 17.36 -7.50 1.30
N LEU A 389 16.35 -7.04 2.05
CA LEU A 389 16.43 -6.90 3.50
C LEU A 389 16.72 -8.25 4.17
N GLY A 390 16.05 -9.32 3.74
CA GLY A 390 16.31 -10.67 4.25
C GLY A 390 17.77 -11.08 4.11
N ALA A 391 18.40 -10.81 2.95
CA ALA A 391 19.82 -11.07 2.74
C ALA A 391 20.73 -10.18 3.61
N MET A 392 20.38 -8.90 3.78
CA MET A 392 21.13 -8.00 4.68
C MET A 392 21.13 -8.50 6.12
N LEU A 393 19.99 -8.99 6.62
CA LEU A 393 19.87 -9.52 7.99
C LEU A 393 20.71 -10.78 8.19
N VAL A 394 20.72 -11.68 7.20
CA VAL A 394 21.55 -12.88 7.26
C VAL A 394 23.03 -12.52 7.18
N ALA A 395 23.42 -11.62 6.26
CA ALA A 395 24.79 -11.19 6.06
C ALA A 395 25.38 -10.46 7.28
N ALA A 396 24.56 -9.73 8.03
CA ALA A 396 24.97 -9.01 9.24
C ALA A 396 24.94 -9.87 10.50
N GLU A 397 24.46 -11.12 10.43
CA GLU A 397 24.15 -11.97 11.59
C GLU A 397 23.30 -11.24 12.66
N GLY A 398 22.42 -10.35 12.20
CA GLY A 398 21.76 -9.37 13.05
C GLY A 398 21.09 -8.27 12.24
N PHE A 399 20.84 -7.12 12.86
CA PHE A 399 20.30 -5.96 12.15
C PHE A 399 21.46 -5.05 11.71
N PRO A 400 21.67 -4.84 10.39
CA PRO A 400 22.64 -3.85 9.94
C PRO A 400 22.25 -2.44 10.41
N SER A 401 23.18 -1.49 10.30
CA SER A 401 22.87 -0.10 10.66
C SER A 401 21.63 0.40 9.91
N PHE A 402 20.80 1.17 10.61
CA PHE A 402 19.54 1.67 10.05
C PHE A 402 19.76 2.45 8.75
N TRP A 403 20.83 3.25 8.68
CA TRP A 403 21.19 4.02 7.49
C TRP A 403 21.57 3.12 6.31
N LEU A 404 22.37 2.08 6.54
CA LEU A 404 22.74 1.13 5.48
C LEU A 404 21.51 0.44 4.90
N VAL A 405 20.57 0.03 5.75
CA VAL A 405 19.28 -0.54 5.32
C VAL A 405 18.50 0.49 4.50
N LEU A 406 18.36 1.72 5.00
CA LEU A 406 17.60 2.76 4.31
C LEU A 406 18.19 3.11 2.94
N ALA A 407 19.50 3.33 2.85
CA ALA A 407 20.21 3.61 1.60
C ALA A 407 20.08 2.43 0.62
N THR A 408 20.36 1.20 1.07
CA THR A 408 20.25 0.01 0.21
C THR A 408 18.83 -0.20 -0.34
N LEU A 409 17.80 0.03 0.48
CA LEU A 409 16.40 -0.08 0.05
C LEU A 409 15.96 1.09 -0.84
N ALA A 410 16.50 2.29 -0.63
CA ALA A 410 16.27 3.43 -1.51
C ALA A 410 16.87 3.18 -2.90
N GLY A 411 18.12 2.71 -2.97
CA GLY A 411 18.76 2.30 -4.21
C GLY A 411 18.09 1.13 -4.90
N GLY A 412 17.70 0.10 -4.14
CA GLY A 412 16.90 -1.00 -4.65
C GLY A 412 15.56 -0.54 -5.23
N THR A 413 14.92 0.45 -4.61
CA THR A 413 13.67 1.08 -5.10
C THR A 413 13.89 1.78 -6.43
N LEU A 414 14.95 2.58 -6.54
CA LEU A 414 15.33 3.28 -7.77
C LEU A 414 15.69 2.29 -8.88
N ALA A 415 16.49 1.26 -8.59
CA ALA A 415 16.92 0.26 -9.56
C ALA A 415 15.73 -0.56 -10.09
N ALA A 416 14.93 -1.14 -9.20
CA ALA A 416 13.74 -1.90 -9.59
C ALA A 416 12.68 -1.02 -10.25
N GLY A 417 12.51 0.22 -9.80
CA GLY A 417 11.59 1.20 -10.37
C GLY A 417 11.98 1.60 -11.80
N GLY A 418 13.26 1.89 -12.02
CA GLY A 418 13.82 2.20 -13.34
C GLY A 418 13.66 1.04 -14.31
N ALA A 419 14.06 -0.16 -13.90
CA ALA A 419 13.90 -1.39 -14.67
C ALA A 419 12.42 -1.66 -15.05
N ASN A 420 11.49 -1.47 -14.11
CA ASN A 420 10.06 -1.63 -14.37
C ASN A 420 9.49 -0.56 -15.31
N ALA A 421 9.92 0.69 -15.19
CA ALA A 421 9.51 1.76 -16.07
C ALA A 421 10.01 1.53 -17.51
N LEU A 422 11.26 1.08 -17.66
CA LEU A 422 11.82 0.67 -18.96
C LEU A 422 11.06 -0.52 -19.54
N ASN A 423 10.68 -1.50 -18.71
CA ASN A 423 9.83 -2.60 -19.14
C ASN A 423 8.46 -2.13 -19.64
N CYS A 424 7.80 -1.19 -18.94
CA CYS A 424 6.53 -0.61 -19.40
C CYS A 424 6.69 0.23 -20.67
N TYR A 425 7.85 0.85 -20.87
CA TYR A 425 8.18 1.57 -22.10
C TYR A 425 8.33 0.59 -23.28
N ILE A 426 9.11 -0.49 -23.12
CA ILE A 426 9.38 -1.46 -24.18
C ILE A 426 8.11 -2.25 -24.55
N ASP A 427 7.34 -2.67 -23.55
CA ASP A 427 6.17 -3.54 -23.74
C ASP A 427 4.86 -2.79 -24.04
N ARG A 428 4.94 -1.49 -24.35
CA ARG A 428 3.76 -0.62 -24.58
C ARG A 428 2.81 -1.15 -25.67
N ASP A 429 3.35 -1.80 -26.70
CA ASP A 429 2.63 -2.40 -27.82
C ASP A 429 1.83 -3.64 -27.38
N ILE A 430 2.47 -4.57 -26.69
CA ILE A 430 1.82 -5.80 -26.19
C ILE A 430 0.88 -5.49 -25.01
N ASP A 431 1.21 -4.49 -24.20
CA ASP A 431 0.39 -4.06 -23.06
C ASP A 431 -0.95 -3.49 -23.53
N ALA A 432 -1.02 -2.86 -24.70
CA ALA A 432 -2.26 -2.34 -25.28
C ALA A 432 -3.25 -3.47 -25.66
N LEU A 433 -2.74 -4.68 -25.92
CA LEU A 433 -3.54 -5.83 -26.34
C LEU A 433 -4.17 -6.62 -25.19
N MET A 434 -3.70 -6.42 -23.95
CA MET A 434 -4.13 -7.17 -22.77
C MET A 434 -5.06 -6.33 -21.87
N PRO A 435 -6.27 -6.84 -21.49
CA PRO A 435 -7.27 -6.08 -20.72
C PRO A 435 -6.77 -5.46 -19.41
N ARG A 436 -5.82 -6.12 -18.74
CA ARG A 436 -5.24 -5.65 -17.47
C ARG A 436 -4.27 -4.49 -17.65
N THR A 437 -3.49 -4.49 -18.72
CA THR A 437 -2.35 -3.59 -18.91
C THR A 437 -2.63 -2.46 -19.88
N ARG A 438 -3.69 -2.57 -20.69
CA ARG A 438 -4.13 -1.49 -21.62
C ARG A 438 -4.43 -0.16 -20.94
N ARG A 439 -4.62 -0.15 -19.61
CA ARG A 439 -4.84 1.06 -18.81
C ARG A 439 -3.55 1.69 -18.26
N ARG A 440 -2.37 1.07 -18.47
CA ARG A 440 -1.07 1.64 -18.08
C ARG A 440 -0.79 2.92 -18.87
N GLY A 441 -0.13 3.89 -18.23
CA GLY A 441 0.13 5.21 -18.83
C GLY A 441 0.91 5.15 -20.14
N THR A 442 1.85 4.20 -20.28
CA THR A 442 2.61 4.00 -21.53
C THR A 442 1.79 3.34 -22.64
N ALA A 443 0.81 2.50 -22.30
CA ALA A 443 0.02 1.74 -23.27
C ALA A 443 -1.18 2.52 -23.83
N ASN A 444 -1.74 3.46 -23.05
CA ASN A 444 -2.87 4.31 -23.49
C ASN A 444 -2.48 5.76 -23.79
N GLY A 445 -1.18 6.06 -23.84
CA GLY A 445 -0.66 7.36 -24.26
C GLY A 445 -0.75 8.47 -23.21
N ARG A 446 -1.17 8.21 -21.96
CA ARG A 446 -1.12 9.24 -20.89
C ARG A 446 0.31 9.66 -20.54
N ILE A 447 1.29 8.77 -20.69
CA ILE A 447 2.72 9.08 -20.58
C ILE A 447 3.34 8.89 -21.97
N SER A 448 4.01 9.93 -22.47
CA SER A 448 4.71 9.82 -23.75
C SER A 448 5.85 8.80 -23.67
N PRO A 449 6.14 8.05 -24.75
CA PRO A 449 7.23 7.08 -24.75
C PRO A 449 8.58 7.70 -24.35
N ARG A 450 8.87 8.92 -24.83
CA ARG A 450 10.09 9.65 -24.49
C ARG A 450 10.20 9.92 -23.00
N ALA A 451 9.12 10.34 -22.36
CA ALA A 451 9.13 10.64 -20.93
C ALA A 451 9.28 9.37 -20.08
N ALA A 452 8.63 8.27 -20.47
CA ALA A 452 8.79 6.98 -19.79
C ALA A 452 10.24 6.45 -19.90
N LEU A 453 10.87 6.60 -21.07
CA LEU A 453 12.27 6.22 -21.29
C LEU A 453 13.22 7.06 -20.41
N ILE A 454 13.09 8.39 -20.45
CA ILE A 454 13.90 9.30 -19.64
C ILE A 454 13.74 8.97 -18.15
N PHE A 455 12.51 8.78 -17.69
CA PHE A 455 12.23 8.43 -16.30
C PHE A 455 12.89 7.10 -15.90
N GLY A 456 12.73 6.06 -16.71
CA GLY A 456 13.33 4.75 -16.44
C GLY A 456 14.86 4.79 -16.41
N VAL A 457 15.49 5.45 -17.38
CA VAL A 457 16.96 5.62 -17.41
C VAL A 457 17.44 6.46 -16.24
N ALA A 458 16.78 7.57 -15.93
CA ALA A 458 17.15 8.45 -14.83
C ALA A 458 17.11 7.71 -13.48
N LEU A 459 16.05 6.94 -13.20
CA LEU A 459 15.97 6.13 -12.00
C LEU A 459 17.08 5.07 -11.93
N SER A 460 17.38 4.40 -13.04
CA SER A 460 18.46 3.41 -13.09
C SER A 460 19.83 4.02 -12.84
N VAL A 461 20.13 5.19 -13.43
CA VAL A 461 21.40 5.92 -13.21
C VAL A 461 21.48 6.42 -11.77
N LEU A 462 20.40 7.02 -11.26
CA LEU A 462 20.34 7.47 -9.87
C LEU A 462 20.55 6.32 -8.89
N ALA A 463 20.00 5.14 -9.16
CA ALA A 463 20.22 3.97 -8.32
C ALA A 463 21.70 3.57 -8.23
N VAL A 464 22.43 3.59 -9.36
CA VAL A 464 23.86 3.23 -9.38
C VAL A 464 24.69 4.26 -8.64
N VAL A 465 24.43 5.55 -8.88
CA VAL A 465 25.13 6.64 -8.18
C VAL A 465 24.85 6.59 -6.68
N GLU A 466 23.59 6.43 -6.30
CA GLU A 466 23.16 6.39 -4.90
C GLU A 466 23.75 5.18 -4.17
N LEU A 467 23.64 3.96 -4.73
CA LEU A 467 24.25 2.77 -4.13
C LEU A 467 25.79 2.87 -4.11
N GLY A 468 26.41 3.39 -5.17
CA GLY A 468 27.86 3.50 -5.26
C GLY A 468 28.46 4.47 -4.24
N VAL A 469 27.75 5.57 -3.97
CA VAL A 469 28.18 6.63 -3.05
C VAL A 469 27.76 6.37 -1.60
N LEU A 470 26.52 5.91 -1.37
CA LEU A 470 25.95 5.76 -0.02
C LEU A 470 26.07 4.34 0.55
N VAL A 471 26.35 3.33 -0.29
CA VAL A 471 26.45 1.92 0.13
C VAL A 471 27.84 1.37 -0.21
N ASN A 472 28.05 0.89 -1.43
CA ASN A 472 29.34 0.48 -2.00
C ASN A 472 29.21 0.10 -3.49
N TRP A 473 30.35 0.06 -4.19
CA TRP A 473 30.41 -0.28 -5.61
C TRP A 473 30.03 -1.72 -5.97
N PRO A 474 30.35 -2.77 -5.18
CA PRO A 474 29.85 -4.12 -5.42
C PRO A 474 28.31 -4.20 -5.49
N ALA A 475 27.61 -3.62 -4.52
CA ALA A 475 26.15 -3.58 -4.50
C ALA A 475 25.58 -2.80 -5.69
N ALA A 476 26.17 -1.64 -6.02
CA ALA A 476 25.78 -0.84 -7.18
C ALA A 476 25.98 -1.59 -8.51
N GLY A 477 27.10 -2.30 -8.66
CA GLY A 477 27.41 -3.11 -9.84
C GLY A 477 26.43 -4.27 -10.01
N LEU A 478 26.08 -4.97 -8.93
CA LEU A 478 25.07 -6.04 -8.95
C LEU A 478 23.69 -5.50 -9.31
N ALA A 479 23.28 -4.36 -8.72
CA ALA A 479 22.00 -3.72 -9.05
C ALA A 479 21.94 -3.30 -10.53
N LEU A 480 23.04 -2.74 -11.06
CA LEU A 480 23.17 -2.40 -12.48
C LEU A 480 23.09 -3.65 -13.36
N ALA A 481 23.83 -4.71 -13.03
CA ALA A 481 23.81 -5.97 -13.78
C ALA A 481 22.41 -6.58 -13.83
N GLY A 482 21.70 -6.64 -12.69
CA GLY A 482 20.31 -7.09 -12.63
C GLY A 482 19.36 -6.23 -13.46
N ASN A 483 19.53 -4.91 -13.43
CA ASN A 483 18.74 -3.97 -14.22
C ASN A 483 18.97 -4.16 -15.73
N LEU A 484 20.23 -4.18 -16.18
CA LEU A 484 20.59 -4.41 -17.58
C LEU A 484 20.11 -5.79 -18.06
N PHE A 485 20.26 -6.83 -17.24
CA PHE A 485 19.74 -8.16 -17.57
C PHE A 485 18.21 -8.13 -17.72
N TYR A 486 17.48 -7.47 -16.82
CA TYR A 486 16.03 -7.33 -16.93
C TYR A 486 15.60 -6.62 -18.21
N VAL A 487 16.30 -5.55 -18.59
CA VAL A 487 15.95 -4.70 -19.73
C VAL A 487 16.34 -5.37 -21.05
N PHE A 488 17.62 -5.72 -21.20
CA PHE A 488 18.16 -6.22 -22.46
C PHE A 488 17.90 -7.72 -22.66
N VAL A 489 18.24 -8.54 -21.67
CA VAL A 489 18.16 -10.00 -21.81
C VAL A 489 16.70 -10.45 -21.68
N TYR A 490 16.01 -10.06 -20.61
CA TYR A 490 14.62 -10.47 -20.43
C TYR A 490 13.65 -9.70 -21.33
N THR A 491 13.54 -8.37 -21.17
CA THR A 491 12.43 -7.59 -21.76
C THR A 491 12.56 -7.46 -23.28
N LEU A 492 13.72 -7.05 -23.79
CA LEU A 492 13.93 -6.84 -25.23
C LEU A 492 14.04 -8.15 -26.00
N TRP A 493 14.73 -9.15 -25.43
CA TRP A 493 15.06 -10.37 -26.15
C TRP A 493 14.17 -11.56 -25.76
N LEU A 494 14.42 -12.17 -24.60
CA LEU A 494 13.86 -13.48 -24.28
C LEU A 494 12.34 -13.48 -24.24
N LYS A 495 11.73 -12.43 -23.67
CA LYS A 495 10.28 -12.32 -23.49
C LYS A 495 9.49 -12.62 -24.77
N ARG A 496 9.99 -12.16 -25.91
CA ARG A 496 9.34 -12.33 -27.23
C ARG A 496 9.88 -13.52 -28.03
N ALA A 497 11.01 -14.11 -27.63
CA ALA A 497 11.74 -15.08 -28.44
C ALA A 497 11.55 -16.55 -28.01
N THR A 498 11.25 -16.85 -26.74
CA THR A 498 11.30 -18.23 -26.23
C THR A 498 10.31 -18.53 -25.09
N PRO A 499 9.79 -19.77 -24.99
CA PRO A 499 9.02 -20.23 -23.81
C PRO A 499 9.84 -20.35 -22.53
N HIS A 500 11.17 -20.29 -22.60
CA HIS A 500 12.07 -20.23 -21.45
C HIS A 500 12.31 -18.80 -20.93
N ASN A 501 11.55 -17.83 -21.44
CA ASN A 501 11.71 -16.41 -21.11
C ASN A 501 11.73 -16.10 -19.61
N ILE A 502 10.87 -16.74 -18.83
CA ILE A 502 10.75 -16.52 -17.39
C ILE A 502 11.75 -17.34 -16.60
N VAL A 503 12.19 -18.49 -17.12
CA VAL A 503 13.22 -19.30 -16.47
C VAL A 503 14.52 -18.52 -16.47
N ILE A 504 15.01 -18.13 -17.65
CA ILE A 504 16.26 -17.39 -17.76
C ILE A 504 16.08 -15.95 -17.27
N GLY A 505 14.96 -15.30 -17.64
CA GLY A 505 14.63 -13.95 -17.20
C GLY A 505 14.44 -13.78 -15.70
N GLY A 506 14.10 -14.86 -15.00
CA GLY A 506 13.97 -14.89 -13.54
C GLY A 506 15.27 -14.53 -12.81
N ALA A 507 16.43 -14.65 -13.47
CA ALA A 507 17.71 -14.26 -12.91
C ALA A 507 17.72 -12.79 -12.45
N ALA A 508 17.10 -11.89 -13.19
CA ALA A 508 17.05 -10.47 -12.79
C ALA A 508 16.29 -10.26 -11.47
N GLY A 509 15.20 -11.01 -11.27
CA GLY A 509 14.42 -10.96 -10.03
C GLY A 509 15.11 -11.63 -8.85
N ALA A 510 16.12 -12.45 -9.10
CA ALA A 510 16.91 -13.16 -8.10
C ALA A 510 18.17 -12.40 -7.64
N VAL A 511 18.54 -11.31 -8.33
CA VAL A 511 19.67 -10.43 -7.95
C VAL A 511 19.53 -9.71 -6.60
N PRO A 512 18.35 -9.28 -6.12
CA PRO A 512 18.27 -8.44 -4.92
C PRO A 512 18.91 -9.03 -3.65
N PRO A 513 18.82 -10.34 -3.36
CA PRO A 513 19.63 -10.97 -2.30
C PRO A 513 21.14 -10.75 -2.43
N LEU A 514 21.69 -10.79 -3.65
CA LEU A 514 23.12 -10.52 -3.88
C LEU A 514 23.46 -9.07 -3.54
N VAL A 515 22.59 -8.13 -3.96
CA VAL A 515 22.75 -6.69 -3.65
C VAL A 515 22.71 -6.46 -2.15
N GLY A 516 21.74 -7.04 -1.44
CA GLY A 516 21.60 -6.90 0.00
C GLY A 516 22.79 -7.49 0.77
N TRP A 517 23.30 -8.64 0.34
CA TRP A 517 24.49 -9.24 0.95
C TRP A 517 25.74 -8.40 0.73
N ALA A 518 25.98 -7.98 -0.52
CA ALA A 518 27.13 -7.15 -0.87
C ALA A 518 27.07 -5.75 -0.22
N ALA A 519 25.87 -5.22 0.02
CA ALA A 519 25.69 -3.97 0.75
C ALA A 519 26.28 -4.05 2.18
N VAL A 520 26.14 -5.19 2.84
CA VAL A 520 26.63 -5.42 4.21
C VAL A 520 28.11 -5.82 4.22
N THR A 521 28.51 -6.73 3.34
CA THR A 521 29.81 -7.41 3.43
C THR A 521 30.86 -6.89 2.45
N GLY A 522 30.44 -6.20 1.38
CA GLY A 522 31.32 -5.79 0.29
C GLY A 522 31.78 -6.92 -0.63
N ASP A 523 31.38 -8.17 -0.38
CA ASP A 523 31.81 -9.36 -1.13
C ASP A 523 30.63 -10.34 -1.37
N LEU A 524 30.86 -11.43 -2.11
CA LEU A 524 29.91 -12.50 -2.36
C LEU A 524 30.46 -13.85 -1.93
N GLY A 525 29.96 -14.35 -0.79
CA GLY A 525 30.12 -15.75 -0.41
C GLY A 525 29.15 -16.67 -1.14
N TRP A 526 29.12 -17.95 -0.77
CA TRP A 526 28.22 -18.94 -1.35
C TRP A 526 26.75 -18.78 -0.87
N ALA A 527 26.54 -18.24 0.33
CA ALA A 527 25.23 -18.00 0.91
C ALA A 527 24.31 -17.11 0.05
N PRO A 528 24.72 -15.91 -0.41
CA PRO A 528 23.87 -15.06 -1.25
C PRO A 528 23.57 -15.72 -2.60
N TRP A 529 24.46 -16.55 -3.14
CA TRP A 529 24.19 -17.33 -4.35
C TRP A 529 23.12 -18.41 -4.15
N LEU A 530 23.03 -19.03 -2.96
CA LEU A 530 21.91 -19.92 -2.64
C LEU A 530 20.59 -19.17 -2.44
N MET A 531 20.64 -17.96 -1.88
CA MET A 531 19.46 -17.08 -1.79
C MET A 531 19.00 -16.66 -3.19
N PHE A 532 19.92 -16.29 -4.08
CA PHE A 532 19.66 -16.06 -5.50
C PHE A 532 19.02 -17.31 -6.13
N ALA A 533 19.64 -18.49 -5.96
CA ALA A 533 19.15 -19.74 -6.54
C ALA A 533 17.75 -20.10 -6.04
N THR A 534 17.44 -19.79 -4.77
CA THR A 534 16.10 -19.98 -4.19
C THR A 534 15.06 -19.14 -4.93
N ILE A 535 15.30 -17.84 -5.10
CA ILE A 535 14.37 -16.95 -5.82
C ILE A 535 14.29 -17.33 -7.30
N PHE A 536 15.42 -17.67 -7.90
CA PHE A 536 15.51 -18.09 -9.29
C PHE A 536 14.68 -19.35 -9.54
N MET A 537 14.83 -20.40 -8.72
CA MET A 537 14.16 -21.68 -8.92
C MET A 537 12.67 -21.66 -8.53
N TRP A 538 12.29 -20.75 -7.62
CA TRP A 538 10.88 -20.50 -7.28
C TRP A 538 10.11 -19.74 -8.37
N THR A 539 10.81 -18.95 -9.20
CA THR A 539 10.17 -18.08 -10.20
C THR A 539 9.36 -18.87 -11.26
N PRO A 540 9.89 -19.93 -11.90
CA PRO A 540 9.14 -20.70 -12.90
C PRO A 540 7.83 -21.32 -12.39
N PRO A 541 7.79 -22.08 -11.27
CA PRO A 541 6.55 -22.73 -10.83
C PRO A 541 5.49 -21.69 -10.44
N HIS A 542 5.88 -20.58 -9.81
CA HIS A 542 4.97 -19.50 -9.47
C HIS A 542 4.42 -18.78 -10.72
N PHE A 543 5.30 -18.37 -11.63
CA PHE A 543 4.87 -17.59 -12.79
C PHE A 543 4.08 -18.43 -13.79
N TRP A 544 4.44 -19.70 -13.98
CA TRP A 544 3.68 -20.58 -14.86
C TRP A 544 2.28 -20.89 -14.33
N ALA A 545 2.08 -20.96 -13.01
CA ALA A 545 0.73 -21.02 -12.43
C ALA A 545 -0.11 -19.79 -12.81
N LEU A 546 0.47 -18.59 -12.74
CA LEU A 546 -0.16 -17.37 -13.25
C LEU A 546 -0.38 -17.42 -14.77
N ALA A 547 0.58 -17.96 -15.54
CA ALA A 547 0.49 -18.04 -16.98
C ALA A 547 -0.65 -18.97 -17.45
N LEU A 548 -0.97 -20.03 -16.71
CA LEU A 548 -2.16 -20.86 -16.96
C LEU A 548 -3.46 -20.04 -16.86
N LEU A 549 -3.54 -19.09 -15.92
CA LEU A 549 -4.70 -18.20 -15.78
C LEU A 549 -4.79 -17.16 -16.89
N LYS A 550 -3.65 -16.82 -17.50
CA LYS A 550 -3.46 -15.69 -18.41
C LYS A 550 -3.08 -16.09 -19.83
N GLN A 551 -3.18 -17.39 -20.14
CA GLN A 551 -2.79 -17.95 -21.44
C GLN A 551 -3.44 -17.23 -22.61
N GLY A 552 -4.74 -16.93 -22.54
CA GLY A 552 -5.44 -16.21 -23.61
C GLY A 552 -4.97 -14.75 -23.79
N GLU A 553 -4.56 -14.07 -22.72
CA GLU A 553 -3.99 -12.72 -22.81
C GLU A 553 -2.61 -12.76 -23.48
N TYR A 554 -1.76 -13.74 -23.11
CA TYR A 554 -0.44 -13.93 -23.73
C TYR A 554 -0.52 -14.35 -25.20
N GLY A 555 -1.45 -15.25 -25.54
CA GLY A 555 -1.68 -15.67 -26.92
C GLY A 555 -2.12 -14.51 -27.82
N ARG A 556 -3.03 -13.65 -27.33
CA ARG A 556 -3.45 -12.43 -28.05
C ARG A 556 -2.30 -11.45 -28.31
N ALA A 557 -1.32 -11.40 -27.43
CA ALA A 557 -0.15 -10.55 -27.55
C ALA A 557 1.03 -11.25 -28.25
N ALA A 558 0.83 -12.46 -28.78
CA ALA A 558 1.86 -13.30 -29.41
C ALA A 558 3.11 -13.50 -28.53
N VAL A 559 2.96 -13.49 -27.20
CA VAL A 559 4.05 -13.75 -26.27
C VAL A 559 4.16 -15.27 -26.10
N PRO A 560 5.31 -15.90 -26.45
CA PRO A 560 5.45 -17.35 -26.48
C PRO A 560 5.60 -17.94 -25.08
N MET A 561 4.65 -17.70 -24.17
CA MET A 561 4.65 -18.27 -22.83
C MET A 561 4.45 -19.79 -22.89
N LEU A 562 5.09 -20.54 -21.99
CA LEU A 562 5.03 -22.01 -21.98
C LEU A 562 3.62 -22.61 -22.17
N PRO A 563 2.55 -22.16 -21.49
CA PRO A 563 1.21 -22.71 -21.72
C PRO A 563 0.62 -22.36 -23.10
N VAL A 564 1.07 -21.28 -23.73
CA VAL A 564 0.66 -20.92 -25.11
C VAL A 564 1.33 -21.84 -26.13
N VAL A 565 2.61 -22.18 -25.92
CA VAL A 565 3.41 -22.96 -26.87
C VAL A 565 3.25 -24.47 -26.68
N ALA A 566 3.35 -24.95 -25.45
CA ALA A 566 3.38 -26.38 -25.11
C ALA A 566 2.09 -26.89 -24.42
N GLY A 567 1.12 -25.99 -24.20
CA GLY A 567 -0.15 -26.32 -23.58
C GLY A 567 -0.11 -26.42 -22.04
N GLU A 568 -1.30 -26.50 -21.44
CA GLU A 568 -1.47 -26.52 -19.99
C GLU A 568 -0.86 -27.77 -19.33
N ALA A 569 -0.94 -28.93 -19.98
CA ALA A 569 -0.44 -30.18 -19.43
C ALA A 569 1.10 -30.17 -19.27
N ALA A 570 1.83 -29.73 -20.30
CA ALA A 570 3.28 -29.60 -20.23
C ALA A 570 3.70 -28.56 -19.17
N THR A 571 2.97 -27.44 -19.09
CA THR A 571 3.22 -26.39 -18.10
C THR A 571 3.05 -26.90 -16.68
N ARG A 572 1.99 -27.67 -16.38
CA ARG A 572 1.79 -28.26 -15.05
C ARG A 572 2.87 -29.27 -14.65
N ARG A 573 3.38 -30.07 -15.60
CA ARG A 573 4.53 -30.95 -15.35
C ARG A 573 5.78 -30.16 -14.98
N GLN A 574 6.03 -29.04 -15.67
CA GLN A 574 7.17 -28.17 -15.38
C GLN A 574 7.03 -27.47 -14.01
N ILE A 575 5.81 -27.07 -13.62
CA ILE A 575 5.55 -26.54 -12.27
C ILE A 575 5.95 -27.57 -11.20
N VAL A 576 5.54 -28.84 -11.33
CA VAL A 576 5.94 -29.90 -10.38
C VAL A 576 7.46 -30.11 -10.39
N LEU A 577 8.07 -30.23 -11.57
CA LEU A 577 9.52 -30.47 -11.70
C LEU A 577 10.34 -29.38 -11.00
N TYR A 578 10.07 -28.10 -11.30
CA TYR A 578 10.81 -27.00 -10.67
C TYR A 578 10.51 -26.88 -9.18
N THR A 579 9.29 -27.23 -8.73
CA THR A 579 8.97 -27.29 -7.30
C THR A 579 9.80 -28.36 -6.60
N VAL A 580 10.00 -29.53 -7.20
CA VAL A 580 10.88 -30.58 -6.65
C VAL A 580 12.34 -30.12 -6.64
N LEU A 581 12.82 -29.46 -7.70
CA LEU A 581 14.19 -28.94 -7.77
C LEU A 581 14.46 -27.79 -6.78
N LEU A 582 13.42 -27.04 -6.38
CA LEU A 582 13.54 -25.98 -5.37
C LEU A 582 13.83 -26.53 -3.96
N ILE A 583 13.38 -27.76 -3.66
CA ILE A 583 13.55 -28.39 -2.33
C ILE A 583 15.04 -28.48 -1.93
N PRO A 584 15.92 -29.14 -2.71
CA PRO A 584 17.32 -29.23 -2.32
C PRO A 584 18.00 -27.86 -2.23
N VAL A 585 17.63 -26.88 -3.07
CA VAL A 585 18.20 -25.52 -3.04
C VAL A 585 17.86 -24.79 -1.75
N THR A 586 16.59 -24.84 -1.33
CA THR A 586 16.14 -24.22 -0.08
C THR A 586 16.70 -24.92 1.16
N LEU A 587 16.81 -26.26 1.14
CA LEU A 587 17.44 -27.00 2.24
C LEU A 587 18.95 -26.76 2.34
N ALA A 588 19.64 -26.60 1.21
CA ALA A 588 21.07 -26.28 1.18
C ALA A 588 21.38 -24.95 1.87
N LEU A 589 20.46 -23.98 1.85
CA LEU A 589 20.63 -22.73 2.60
C LEU A 589 20.64 -22.96 4.12
N GLY A 590 20.02 -24.04 4.62
CA GLY A 590 20.12 -24.44 6.01
C GLY A 590 21.52 -24.94 6.41
N LEU A 591 22.32 -25.39 5.44
CA LEU A 591 23.71 -25.82 5.67
C LEU A 591 24.67 -24.63 5.86
N VAL A 592 24.20 -23.40 5.66
CA VAL A 592 25.00 -22.16 5.82
C VAL A 592 25.03 -21.67 7.29
N GLY A 593 24.71 -22.53 8.25
CA GLY A 593 24.67 -22.15 9.66
C GLY A 593 23.35 -21.49 10.11
N LEU A 594 22.28 -21.60 9.30
CA LEU A 594 20.94 -21.18 9.73
C LEU A 594 20.36 -22.17 10.76
N SER A 595 19.53 -21.66 11.68
CA SER A 595 18.99 -22.48 12.78
C SER A 595 18.04 -23.59 12.30
N TRP A 596 17.80 -24.59 13.16
CA TRP A 596 16.83 -25.66 12.88
C TRP A 596 15.41 -25.12 12.61
N ILE A 597 15.09 -23.91 13.08
CA ILE A 597 13.82 -23.22 12.82
C ILE A 597 13.70 -22.94 11.32
N TYR A 598 14.77 -22.50 10.67
CA TYR A 598 14.80 -22.30 9.21
C TYR A 598 14.54 -23.61 8.48
N LEU A 599 15.24 -24.69 8.86
CA LEU A 599 15.07 -26.01 8.24
C LEU A 599 13.64 -26.55 8.40
N ALA A 600 13.06 -26.44 9.59
CA ALA A 600 11.68 -26.85 9.85
C ALA A 600 10.67 -26.03 9.03
N ALA A 601 10.85 -24.71 8.96
CA ALA A 601 10.01 -23.84 8.15
C ALA A 601 10.16 -24.13 6.64
N ALA A 602 11.39 -24.32 6.16
CA ALA A 602 11.69 -24.65 4.77
C ALA A 602 11.05 -25.99 4.37
N LEU A 603 11.17 -27.03 5.20
CA LEU A 603 10.52 -28.32 4.98
C LEU A 603 8.99 -28.19 4.91
N ALA A 604 8.39 -27.49 5.88
CA ALA A 604 6.95 -27.29 5.92
C ALA A 604 6.43 -26.52 4.69
N LEU A 605 7.09 -25.42 4.32
CA LEU A 605 6.70 -24.61 3.17
C LEU A 605 6.88 -25.36 1.85
N ASN A 606 7.97 -26.12 1.68
CA ASN A 606 8.18 -26.97 0.52
C ASN A 606 7.12 -28.06 0.42
N ALA A 607 6.78 -28.73 1.52
CA ALA A 607 5.74 -29.76 1.53
C ALA A 607 4.37 -29.19 1.13
N VAL A 608 4.01 -28.01 1.66
CA VAL A 608 2.77 -27.30 1.29
C VAL A 608 2.79 -26.92 -0.19
N PHE A 609 3.88 -26.36 -0.69
CA PHE A 609 3.97 -25.93 -2.08
C PHE A 609 3.93 -27.11 -3.05
N LEU A 610 4.66 -28.19 -2.75
CA LEU A 610 4.63 -29.43 -3.51
C LEU A 610 3.23 -30.05 -3.53
N ALA A 611 2.52 -30.04 -2.40
CA ALA A 611 1.14 -30.54 -2.34
C ALA A 611 0.21 -29.73 -3.26
N PHE A 612 0.36 -28.40 -3.34
CA PHE A 612 -0.38 -27.57 -4.28
C PHE A 612 0.00 -27.86 -5.74
N ALA A 613 1.30 -28.01 -6.04
CA ALA A 613 1.78 -28.33 -7.38
C ALA A 613 1.26 -29.69 -7.87
N LEU A 614 1.33 -30.73 -7.03
CA LEU A 614 0.82 -32.07 -7.33
C LEU A 614 -0.70 -32.08 -7.49
N ARG A 615 -1.43 -31.38 -6.61
CA ARG A 615 -2.88 -31.23 -6.78
C ARG A 615 -3.23 -30.53 -8.09
N LEU A 616 -2.46 -29.52 -8.51
CA LEU A 616 -2.70 -28.82 -9.78
C LEU A 616 -2.43 -29.74 -10.98
N TRP A 617 -1.42 -30.59 -10.86
CA TRP A 617 -1.10 -31.59 -11.86
C TRP A 617 -2.23 -32.61 -12.03
N TRP A 618 -2.76 -33.17 -10.94
CA TRP A 618 -3.86 -34.15 -10.99
C TRP A 618 -5.25 -33.56 -11.23
N MET A 619 -5.53 -32.37 -10.70
CA MET A 619 -6.83 -31.69 -10.80
C MET A 619 -6.68 -30.33 -11.49
N PRO A 620 -6.57 -30.30 -12.85
CA PRO A 620 -6.49 -29.05 -13.59
C PRO A 620 -7.67 -28.14 -13.27
N SER A 621 -7.40 -26.99 -12.63
CA SER A 621 -8.41 -25.97 -12.43
C SER A 621 -7.80 -24.58 -12.29
N LYS A 622 -8.48 -23.58 -12.85
CA LYS A 622 -8.09 -22.16 -12.68
C LYS A 622 -8.14 -21.71 -11.22
N ARG A 623 -9.02 -22.30 -10.40
CA ARG A 623 -9.08 -21.99 -8.97
C ARG A 623 -7.81 -22.46 -8.26
N LEU A 624 -7.31 -23.63 -8.61
CA LEU A 624 -6.12 -24.20 -8.00
C LEU A 624 -4.85 -23.52 -8.50
N ALA A 625 -4.75 -23.21 -9.80
CA ALA A 625 -3.65 -22.41 -10.36
C ALA A 625 -3.55 -20.98 -9.79
N ARG A 626 -4.61 -20.48 -9.12
CA ARG A 626 -4.58 -19.20 -8.39
C ARG A 626 -4.09 -19.36 -6.95
N ARG A 627 -4.18 -20.57 -6.39
CA ARG A 627 -3.77 -20.90 -5.02
C ARG A 627 -2.34 -21.41 -4.95
N THR A 628 -1.93 -22.17 -5.96
CA THR A 628 -0.53 -22.50 -6.29
C THR A 628 0.18 -21.24 -6.74
#